data_AF-A0A255I295-F1
#
_entry.id   AF-A0A255I295-F1
#
_cell.length_a   1.000
_cell.length_b   1.000
_cell.length_c   1.000
_cell.angle_alpha   90.00
_cell.angle_beta   90.00
_cell.angle_gamma   90.00
#
_symmetry.space_group_name_H-M   'P 1'
#
loop_
_entity.id
_entity.type
_entity.pdbx_description
1 polymer ?
#
loop_
_entity_poly.entity_id
_entity_poly.type
_entity_poly.pdbx_seq_one_letter_code
_entity_poly.pdbx_strand_id
1 'polypeptide(L)'
;MNHKVTCCIVQDLLPNYIDKLTCDETNSILEEHFGDCARCNAKYEKMVSEMEISTVQEELAKEKSMKDILSKAKLGYAMKRILQVLRILTVVLYSVMNIVLIYIIASNTKYYTITEKTTAQNTLLLFSITLLIPSVLIATLFIKKDTHILIIVKGLLQVILLIILPFAFIIGTILSLRMPSYTTNASYYGQRDEYANELLISKEFTILPKSIPENSKDVDYVYKYETIFDDTYLTLSISWTYDNDTEYQKAKSDMQSYEPVNDQVAEEGYHMTYAVGNSKDNNEYFRFGYDDEIKRVTYQIYDQK
;
A
#
# COMPACT_ATOMS: atom_id res chain seq x y z
N MET A 1 88.24 -40.51 -25.90
CA MET A 1 87.47 -41.73 -25.54
C MET A 1 86.01 -41.36 -25.58
N ASN A 2 85.22 -41.91 -26.51
CA ASN A 2 83.77 -41.68 -26.56
C ASN A 2 83.10 -42.49 -25.44
N HIS A 3 82.83 -41.87 -24.30
CA HIS A 3 81.96 -42.45 -23.29
C HIS A 3 80.52 -42.26 -23.73
N LYS A 4 79.93 -43.29 -24.34
CA LYS A 4 78.50 -43.29 -24.67
C LYS A 4 77.71 -43.43 -23.36
N VAL A 5 77.10 -42.34 -22.90
CA VAL A 5 76.29 -42.32 -21.67
C VAL A 5 75.07 -43.22 -21.84
N THR A 6 74.75 -44.01 -20.82
CA THR A 6 73.65 -44.97 -20.89
C THR A 6 72.31 -44.25 -20.72
N CYS A 7 71.25 -44.79 -21.33
CA CYS A 7 69.90 -44.23 -21.16
C CYS A 7 69.45 -44.18 -19.69
N CYS A 8 69.98 -45.03 -18.81
CA CYS A 8 69.66 -45.00 -17.38
C CYS A 8 70.12 -43.68 -16.76
N ILE A 9 71.38 -43.32 -16.99
CA ILE A 9 71.98 -42.07 -16.49
C ILE A 9 71.24 -40.86 -17.07
N VAL A 10 70.94 -40.87 -18.38
CA VAL A 10 70.19 -39.79 -19.03
C VAL A 10 68.79 -39.64 -18.42
N GLN A 11 68.10 -40.73 -18.14
CA GLN A 11 66.76 -40.69 -17.54
C GLN A 11 66.76 -40.27 -16.07
N ASP A 12 67.81 -40.60 -15.31
CA ASP A 12 67.96 -40.18 -13.92
C ASP A 12 68.30 -38.69 -13.82
N LEU A 13 69.04 -38.16 -14.79
CA LEU A 13 69.40 -36.74 -14.87
C LEU A 13 68.34 -35.87 -15.56
N LEU A 14 67.41 -36.49 -16.30
CA LEU A 14 66.38 -35.80 -17.07
C LEU A 14 65.52 -34.81 -16.25
N PRO A 15 65.05 -35.14 -15.03
CA PRO A 15 64.30 -34.18 -14.21
C PRO A 15 65.16 -32.94 -13.87
N ASN A 16 66.41 -33.15 -13.46
CA ASN A 16 67.33 -32.05 -13.13
C ASN A 16 67.67 -31.19 -14.36
N TYR A 17 67.74 -31.78 -15.56
CA TYR A 17 67.91 -31.04 -16.81
C TYR A 17 66.71 -30.14 -17.12
N ILE A 18 65.49 -30.66 -16.98
CA ILE A 18 64.24 -29.90 -17.21
C ILE A 18 64.12 -28.74 -16.19
N ASP A 19 64.50 -28.99 -14.94
CA ASP A 19 64.52 -27.97 -13.87
C ASP A 19 65.74 -27.02 -13.96
N LYS A 20 66.60 -27.18 -14.98
CA LYS A 20 67.84 -26.39 -15.21
C LYS A 20 68.82 -26.40 -14.03
N LEU A 21 68.94 -27.55 -13.37
CA LEU A 21 69.83 -27.79 -12.23
C LEU A 21 71.12 -28.55 -12.61
N THR A 22 71.35 -28.78 -13.90
CA THR A 22 72.55 -29.41 -14.47
C THR A 22 73.54 -28.36 -15.00
N CYS A 23 74.84 -28.69 -15.02
CA CYS A 23 75.86 -27.83 -15.63
C CYS A 23 75.89 -27.96 -17.16
N ASP A 24 76.48 -26.98 -17.85
CA ASP A 24 76.53 -26.91 -19.32
C ASP A 24 77.16 -28.15 -19.98
N GLU A 25 78.19 -28.71 -19.34
CA GLU A 25 78.85 -29.94 -19.78
C GLU A 25 77.89 -31.13 -19.78
N THR A 26 77.04 -31.21 -18.75
CA THR A 26 76.02 -32.26 -18.64
C THR A 26 74.89 -32.02 -19.64
N ASN A 27 74.50 -30.76 -19.87
CA ASN A 27 73.47 -30.40 -20.84
C ASN A 27 73.84 -30.85 -22.26
N SER A 28 75.07 -30.55 -22.70
CA SER A 28 75.58 -30.92 -24.02
C SER A 28 75.53 -32.45 -24.26
N ILE A 29 75.91 -33.23 -23.24
CA ILE A 29 75.89 -34.70 -23.30
C ILE A 29 74.45 -35.24 -23.39
N LEU A 30 73.51 -34.63 -22.66
CA LEU A 30 72.10 -35.04 -22.69
C LEU A 30 71.44 -34.69 -24.02
N GLU A 31 71.73 -33.50 -24.57
CA GLU A 31 71.24 -33.03 -25.88
C GLU A 31 71.72 -33.91 -27.03
N GLU A 32 73.01 -34.27 -27.04
CA GLU A 32 73.56 -35.23 -28.00
C GLU A 32 72.82 -36.58 -27.91
N HIS A 33 72.52 -37.05 -26.69
CA HIS A 33 71.81 -38.30 -26.49
C HIS A 33 70.33 -38.25 -26.91
N PHE A 34 69.65 -37.10 -26.78
CA PHE A 34 68.29 -36.94 -27.29
C PHE A 34 68.23 -37.06 -28.81
N GLY A 35 69.24 -36.52 -29.52
CA GLY A 35 69.37 -36.64 -30.98
C GLY A 35 69.55 -38.09 -31.45
N ASP A 36 70.27 -38.90 -30.68
CA ASP A 36 70.60 -40.28 -31.05
C ASP A 36 69.64 -41.35 -30.47
N CYS A 37 68.85 -41.02 -29.44
CA CYS A 37 68.00 -41.97 -28.73
C CYS A 37 66.53 -41.53 -28.68
N ALA A 38 65.74 -42.06 -29.62
CA ALA A 38 64.29 -41.80 -29.71
C ALA A 38 63.52 -42.09 -28.40
N ARG A 39 63.95 -43.08 -27.61
CA ARG A 39 63.31 -43.42 -26.32
C ARG A 39 63.52 -42.34 -25.26
N CYS A 40 64.73 -41.77 -25.19
CA CYS A 40 65.05 -40.71 -24.23
C CYS A 40 64.42 -39.39 -24.66
N ASN A 41 64.44 -39.08 -25.96
CA ASN A 41 63.76 -37.91 -26.51
C ASN A 41 62.25 -37.93 -26.25
N ALA A 42 61.57 -39.06 -26.51
CA ALA A 42 60.14 -39.18 -26.23
C ALA A 42 59.79 -38.99 -24.74
N LYS A 43 60.70 -39.38 -23.83
CA LYS A 43 60.51 -39.18 -22.38
C LYS A 43 60.70 -37.70 -22.00
N TYR A 44 61.68 -37.03 -22.60
CA TYR A 44 61.89 -35.58 -22.45
C TYR A 44 60.67 -34.79 -22.93
N GLU A 45 60.23 -35.01 -24.17
CA GLU A 45 59.07 -34.33 -24.75
C GLU A 45 57.80 -34.54 -23.91
N LYS A 46 57.58 -35.76 -23.43
CA LYS A 46 56.46 -36.07 -22.55
C LYS A 46 56.51 -35.24 -21.25
N MET A 47 57.65 -35.19 -20.57
CA MET A 47 57.79 -34.45 -19.31
C MET A 47 57.67 -32.93 -19.50
N VAL A 48 58.22 -32.39 -20.59
CA VAL A 48 58.06 -30.96 -20.93
C VAL A 48 56.58 -30.64 -21.21
N SER A 49 55.90 -31.48 -21.99
CA SER A 49 54.48 -31.27 -22.31
C SER A 49 53.56 -31.35 -21.08
N GLU A 50 53.85 -32.26 -20.13
CA GLU A 50 53.09 -32.38 -18.89
C GLU A 50 53.24 -31.12 -18.00
N MET A 51 54.42 -30.49 -17.99
CA MET A 51 54.69 -29.24 -17.27
C MET A 51 54.01 -28.02 -17.91
N GLU A 52 54.01 -27.93 -19.24
CA GLU A 52 53.29 -26.87 -19.97
C GLU A 52 51.78 -26.97 -19.75
N ILE A 53 51.23 -28.19 -19.74
CA ILE A 53 49.81 -28.41 -19.45
C ILE A 53 49.48 -28.02 -18.00
N SER A 54 50.32 -28.38 -17.02
CA SER A 54 50.07 -28.03 -15.62
C SER A 54 50.12 -26.53 -15.37
N THR A 55 51.08 -25.82 -15.99
CA THR A 55 51.21 -24.36 -15.85
C THR A 55 50.03 -23.63 -16.49
N VAL A 56 49.59 -24.03 -17.70
CA VAL A 56 48.40 -23.47 -18.35
C VAL A 56 47.13 -23.74 -17.53
N GLN A 57 46.98 -24.95 -16.96
CA GLN A 57 45.84 -25.27 -16.09
C GLN A 57 45.83 -24.43 -14.81
N GLU A 58 47.01 -24.18 -14.22
CA GLU A 58 47.15 -23.37 -13.01
C GLU A 58 46.85 -21.89 -13.28
N GLU A 59 47.30 -21.35 -14.41
CA GLU A 59 46.97 -19.99 -14.86
C GLU A 59 45.47 -19.83 -15.16
N LEU A 60 44.86 -20.78 -15.87
CA LEU A 60 43.42 -20.78 -16.14
C LEU A 60 42.60 -20.89 -14.84
N ALA A 61 43.03 -21.71 -13.88
CA ALA A 61 42.40 -21.81 -12.57
C ALA A 61 42.50 -20.48 -11.79
N LYS A 62 43.66 -19.81 -11.86
CA LYS A 62 43.89 -18.50 -11.25
C LYS A 62 43.05 -17.40 -11.90
N GLU A 63 42.96 -17.35 -13.22
CA GLU A 63 42.12 -16.40 -13.95
C GLU A 63 40.63 -16.62 -13.63
N LYS A 64 40.18 -17.89 -13.62
CA LYS A 64 38.80 -18.25 -13.27
C LYS A 64 38.45 -17.86 -11.84
N SER A 65 39.34 -18.15 -10.88
CA SER A 65 39.12 -17.76 -9.47
C SER A 65 39.09 -16.23 -9.29
N MET A 66 39.95 -15.49 -10.00
CA MET A 66 39.96 -14.03 -9.97
C MET A 66 38.70 -13.44 -10.60
N LYS A 67 38.23 -13.99 -11.74
CA LYS A 67 36.94 -13.61 -12.35
C LYS A 67 35.76 -13.90 -11.42
N ASP A 68 35.76 -15.02 -10.71
CA ASP A 68 34.74 -15.37 -9.72
C ASP A 68 34.72 -14.43 -8.51
N ILE A 69 35.90 -13.99 -8.03
CA ILE A 69 36.00 -13.00 -6.95
C ILE A 69 35.47 -11.64 -7.43
N LEU A 70 35.88 -11.21 -8.63
CA LEU A 70 35.41 -9.96 -9.24
C LEU A 70 33.90 -9.98 -9.52
N SER A 71 33.35 -11.09 -9.98
CA SER A 71 31.90 -11.23 -10.24
C SER A 71 31.10 -11.20 -8.95
N LYS A 72 31.55 -11.90 -7.89
CA LYS A 72 30.94 -11.83 -6.55
C LYS A 72 31.02 -10.44 -5.95
N ALA A 73 32.15 -9.73 -6.10
CA ALA A 73 32.32 -8.36 -5.63
C ALA A 73 31.41 -7.37 -6.38
N LYS A 74 31.30 -7.49 -7.71
CA LYS A 74 30.38 -6.69 -8.54
C LYS A 74 28.92 -6.92 -8.15
N LEU A 75 28.52 -8.18 -7.92
CA LEU A 75 27.18 -8.53 -7.48
C LEU A 75 26.86 -7.95 -6.09
N GLY A 76 27.82 -8.01 -5.16
CA GLY A 76 27.69 -7.40 -3.83
C GLY A 76 27.52 -5.87 -3.88
N TYR A 77 28.27 -5.19 -4.75
CA TYR A 77 28.13 -3.74 -4.95
C TYR A 77 26.78 -3.37 -5.60
N ALA A 78 26.36 -4.12 -6.62
CA ALA A 78 25.07 -3.94 -7.27
C ALA A 78 23.91 -4.15 -6.28
N MET A 79 23.95 -5.20 -5.47
CA MET A 79 22.95 -5.44 -4.41
C MET A 79 22.88 -4.31 -3.39
N LYS A 80 24.04 -3.76 -2.97
CA LYS A 80 24.06 -2.58 -2.07
C LYS A 80 23.42 -1.36 -2.71
N ARG A 81 23.70 -1.09 -3.99
CA ARG A 81 23.07 -0.01 -4.77
C ARG A 81 21.56 -0.20 -4.89
N ILE A 82 21.10 -1.42 -5.21
CA ILE A 82 19.67 -1.77 -5.32
C ILE A 82 18.96 -1.53 -3.99
N LEU A 83 19.51 -2.02 -2.87
CA LEU A 83 18.95 -1.80 -1.54
C LEU A 83 18.86 -0.30 -1.20
N GLN A 84 19.88 0.48 -1.56
CA GLN A 84 19.88 1.93 -1.35
C GLN A 84 18.79 2.64 -2.16
N VAL A 85 18.63 2.30 -3.44
CA VAL A 85 17.55 2.85 -4.28
C VAL A 85 16.18 2.46 -3.73
N LEU A 86 16.00 1.20 -3.35
CA LEU A 86 14.77 0.73 -2.72
C LEU A 86 14.47 1.50 -1.43
N ARG A 87 15.48 1.92 -0.63
CA ARG A 87 15.24 2.66 0.62
C ARG A 87 14.67 4.03 0.31
N ILE A 88 15.23 4.70 -0.68
CA ILE A 88 14.75 6.00 -1.14
C ILE A 88 13.31 5.85 -1.66
N LEU A 89 13.04 4.81 -2.46
CA LEU A 89 11.71 4.53 -2.98
C LEU A 89 10.68 4.29 -1.87
N THR A 90 11.03 3.52 -0.83
CA THR A 90 10.16 3.30 0.34
C THR A 90 9.80 4.62 1.04
N VAL A 91 10.79 5.51 1.23
CA VAL A 91 10.57 6.83 1.85
C VAL A 91 9.66 7.71 0.99
N VAL A 92 9.89 7.75 -0.33
CA VAL A 92 9.08 8.55 -1.27
C VAL A 92 7.64 8.05 -1.31
N LEU A 93 7.45 6.74 -1.49
CA LEU A 93 6.13 6.11 -1.50
C LEU A 93 5.37 6.43 -0.21
N TYR A 94 6.02 6.25 0.93
CA TYR A 94 5.43 6.54 2.22
C TYR A 94 5.04 8.02 2.38
N SER A 95 5.91 8.95 1.96
CA SER A 95 5.61 10.38 1.99
C SER A 95 4.36 10.73 1.17
N VAL A 96 4.27 10.22 -0.06
CA VAL A 96 3.10 10.43 -0.94
C VAL A 96 1.83 9.89 -0.28
N MET A 97 1.87 8.69 0.29
CA MET A 97 0.71 8.09 0.95
C MET A 97 0.25 8.92 2.15
N ASN A 98 1.17 9.49 2.93
CA ASN A 98 0.80 10.39 4.03
C ASN A 98 0.19 11.70 3.55
N ILE A 99 0.68 12.28 2.44
CA ILE A 99 0.05 13.47 1.85
C ILE A 99 -1.39 13.17 1.45
N VAL A 100 -1.63 12.02 0.80
CA VAL A 100 -2.98 11.58 0.42
C VAL A 100 -3.85 11.35 1.67
N LEU A 101 -3.30 10.73 2.72
CA LEU A 101 -4.04 10.53 3.97
C LEU A 101 -4.42 11.86 4.63
N ILE A 102 -3.49 12.81 4.71
CA ILE A 102 -3.74 14.14 5.27
C ILE A 102 -4.80 14.86 4.45
N TYR A 103 -4.77 14.76 3.12
CA TYR A 103 -5.80 15.33 2.26
C TYR A 103 -7.18 14.72 2.54
N ILE A 104 -7.28 13.39 2.63
CA ILE A 104 -8.53 12.68 2.96
C ILE A 104 -9.03 13.07 4.36
N ILE A 105 -8.14 13.16 5.34
CA ILE A 105 -8.52 13.59 6.70
C ILE A 105 -8.99 15.05 6.65
N ALA A 106 -8.28 15.95 5.98
CA ALA A 106 -8.64 17.36 5.87
C ALA A 106 -10.00 17.54 5.16
N SER A 107 -10.25 16.81 4.06
CA SER A 107 -11.56 16.81 3.41
C SER A 107 -12.65 16.30 4.35
N ASN A 108 -12.34 15.27 5.16
CA ASN A 108 -13.26 14.78 6.17
C ASN A 108 -13.45 15.77 7.33
N THR A 109 -12.44 16.55 7.76
CA THR A 109 -12.52 17.53 8.89
C THR A 109 -13.60 18.58 8.73
N LYS A 110 -13.95 18.97 7.51
CA LYS A 110 -15.08 19.85 7.23
C LYS A 110 -16.42 19.26 7.72
N TYR A 111 -16.50 17.94 7.85
CA TYR A 111 -17.66 17.19 8.33
C TYR A 111 -17.54 16.76 9.81
N TYR A 112 -16.37 16.91 10.46
CA TYR A 112 -16.19 16.57 11.89
C TYR A 112 -16.94 17.50 12.83
N THR A 113 -17.39 18.67 12.37
CA THR A 113 -18.23 19.57 13.18
C THR A 113 -19.55 18.92 13.62
N ILE A 114 -19.91 17.78 13.04
CA ILE A 114 -21.14 17.04 13.31
C ILE A 114 -20.89 15.77 14.18
N THR A 115 -19.64 15.33 14.37
CA THR A 115 -19.34 13.97 14.86
C THR A 115 -18.69 13.95 16.25
N GLU A 116 -19.21 13.10 17.14
CA GLU A 116 -18.73 12.94 18.52
C GLU A 116 -17.26 12.47 18.67
N LYS A 117 -16.75 12.63 19.90
CA LYS A 117 -15.38 12.37 20.40
C LYS A 117 -14.77 11.02 19.98
N THR A 118 -15.59 10.02 19.73
CA THR A 118 -15.23 8.63 19.37
C THR A 118 -14.64 8.52 17.96
N THR A 119 -15.14 9.29 17.00
CA THR A 119 -14.62 9.30 15.62
C THR A 119 -13.29 10.04 15.54
N ALA A 120 -13.12 11.11 16.33
CA ALA A 120 -11.85 11.80 16.49
C ALA A 120 -10.79 10.88 17.11
N GLN A 121 -11.16 10.08 18.13
CA GLN A 121 -10.28 9.08 18.73
C GLN A 121 -9.87 7.97 17.74
N ASN A 122 -10.81 7.45 16.95
CA ASN A 122 -10.53 6.44 15.93
C ASN A 122 -9.65 6.99 14.80
N THR A 123 -9.86 8.24 14.40
CA THR A 123 -9.02 8.93 13.39
C THR A 123 -7.61 9.15 13.92
N LEU A 124 -7.49 9.63 15.16
CA LEU A 124 -6.20 9.82 15.82
C LEU A 124 -5.47 8.49 16.00
N LEU A 125 -6.19 7.41 16.32
CA LEU A 125 -5.65 6.07 16.39
C LEU A 125 -5.16 5.58 15.02
N LEU A 126 -5.97 5.77 13.96
CA LEU A 126 -5.59 5.43 12.60
C LEU A 126 -4.31 6.19 12.17
N PHE A 127 -4.24 7.49 12.48
CA PHE A 127 -3.08 8.33 12.24
C PHE A 127 -1.84 7.85 13.01
N SER A 128 -2.01 7.41 14.26
CA SER A 128 -0.90 6.88 15.04
C SER A 128 -0.34 5.57 14.47
N ILE A 129 -1.20 4.69 13.95
CA ILE A 129 -0.80 3.39 13.39
C ILE A 129 -0.15 3.56 12.01
N THR A 130 -0.67 4.45 11.17
CA THR A 130 -0.17 4.65 9.80
C THR A 130 1.01 5.62 9.72
N LEU A 131 1.11 6.60 10.63
CA LEU A 131 2.19 7.59 10.62
C LEU A 131 3.36 7.23 11.56
N LEU A 132 3.11 6.84 12.81
CA LEU A 132 4.20 6.73 13.79
C LEU A 132 4.98 5.42 13.64
N ILE A 133 4.27 4.29 13.58
CA ILE A 133 4.91 2.96 13.54
C ILE A 133 5.79 2.79 12.29
N PRO A 134 5.32 3.10 11.06
CA PRO A 134 6.15 2.92 9.88
C PRO A 134 7.30 3.93 9.82
N SER A 135 7.12 5.17 10.29
CA SER A 135 8.20 6.16 10.37
C SER A 135 9.36 5.68 11.25
N VAL A 136 9.05 5.10 12.41
CA VAL A 136 10.07 4.54 13.31
C VAL A 136 10.78 3.35 12.63
N LEU A 137 10.03 2.45 11.99
CA LEU A 137 10.61 1.31 11.28
C LEU A 137 11.49 1.74 10.11
N ILE A 138 11.07 2.73 9.32
CA ILE A 138 11.87 3.31 8.22
C ILE A 138 13.15 3.95 8.77
N ALA A 139 13.09 4.66 9.90
CA ALA A 139 14.28 5.27 10.51
C ALA A 139 15.35 4.22 10.87
N THR A 140 14.95 3.01 11.28
CA THR A 140 15.91 1.93 11.59
C THR A 140 16.74 1.50 10.37
N LEU A 141 16.24 1.70 9.15
CA LEU A 141 16.96 1.39 7.91
C LEU A 141 18.19 2.29 7.69
N PHE A 142 18.24 3.45 8.34
CA PHE A 142 19.32 4.45 8.20
C PHE A 142 20.37 4.42 9.31
N ILE A 143 20.23 3.52 10.29
CA ILE A 143 21.23 3.36 11.35
C ILE A 143 22.58 2.98 10.72
N LYS A 144 23.65 3.76 10.98
CA LYS A 144 24.98 3.55 10.37
C LYS A 144 25.71 2.28 10.83
N LYS A 145 25.25 1.63 11.89
CA LYS A 145 25.85 0.37 12.37
C LYS A 145 25.55 -0.73 11.35
N ASP A 146 26.59 -1.35 10.82
CA ASP A 146 26.48 -2.36 9.75
C ASP A 146 27.31 -3.61 10.08
N THR A 147 26.78 -4.46 10.98
CA THR A 147 27.21 -5.86 11.07
C THR A 147 26.54 -6.66 9.95
N HIS A 148 27.15 -7.78 9.51
CA HIS A 148 26.57 -8.62 8.45
C HIS A 148 25.12 -9.04 8.75
N ILE A 149 24.82 -9.40 10.00
CA ILE A 149 23.48 -9.76 10.46
C ILE A 149 22.52 -8.57 10.29
N LEU A 150 22.93 -7.36 10.70
CA LEU A 150 22.08 -6.19 10.68
C LEU A 150 21.76 -5.72 9.25
N ILE A 151 22.67 -5.92 8.28
CA ILE A 151 22.41 -5.65 6.86
C ILE A 151 21.29 -6.57 6.34
N ILE A 152 21.35 -7.86 6.65
CA ILE A 152 20.34 -8.85 6.23
C ILE A 152 18.99 -8.51 6.87
N VAL A 153 18.98 -8.23 8.17
CA VAL A 153 17.76 -7.85 8.91
C VAL A 153 17.13 -6.58 8.33
N LYS A 154 17.92 -5.52 8.06
CA LYS A 154 17.42 -4.30 7.42
C LYS A 154 16.82 -4.56 6.04
N GLY A 155 17.45 -5.43 5.24
CA GLY A 155 16.95 -5.81 3.92
C GLY A 155 15.59 -6.53 4.00
N LEU A 156 15.47 -7.50 4.91
CA LEU A 156 14.20 -8.21 5.14
C LEU A 156 13.11 -7.26 5.64
N LEU A 157 13.42 -6.41 6.63
CA LEU A 157 12.49 -5.41 7.17
C LEU A 157 12.01 -4.45 6.07
N GLN A 158 12.90 -4.03 5.18
CA GLN A 158 12.59 -3.14 4.08
C GLN A 158 11.61 -3.77 3.07
N VAL A 159 11.79 -5.05 2.74
CA VAL A 159 10.85 -5.79 1.87
C VAL A 159 9.49 -5.92 2.56
N ILE A 160 9.47 -6.25 3.85
CA ILE A 160 8.24 -6.33 4.65
C ILE A 160 7.51 -4.98 4.63
N LEU A 161 8.22 -3.87 4.84
CA LEU A 161 7.64 -2.53 4.79
C LEU A 161 7.04 -2.20 3.42
N LEU A 162 7.73 -2.55 2.32
CA LEU A 162 7.21 -2.31 0.97
C LEU A 162 5.93 -3.09 0.65
N ILE A 163 5.72 -4.23 1.30
CA ILE A 163 4.52 -5.06 1.11
C ILE A 163 3.41 -4.61 2.07
N ILE A 164 3.66 -4.62 3.38
CA ILE A 164 2.64 -4.39 4.40
C ILE A 164 2.09 -2.97 4.34
N LEU A 165 2.94 -1.97 4.06
CA LEU A 165 2.53 -0.57 4.14
C LEU A 165 1.45 -0.21 3.10
N PRO A 166 1.57 -0.56 1.80
CA PRO A 166 0.48 -0.39 0.86
C PRO A 166 -0.82 -1.06 1.27
N PHE A 167 -0.77 -2.31 1.76
CA PHE A 167 -1.98 -3.00 2.19
C PHE A 167 -2.62 -2.34 3.40
N ALA A 168 -1.83 -1.95 4.41
CA ALA A 168 -2.34 -1.26 5.59
C ALA A 168 -2.99 0.09 5.22
N PHE A 169 -2.41 0.82 4.28
CA PHE A 169 -2.99 2.07 3.77
C PHE A 169 -4.26 1.83 2.94
N ILE A 170 -4.30 0.83 2.07
CA ILE A 170 -5.50 0.48 1.30
C ILE A 170 -6.62 0.07 2.26
N ILE A 171 -6.33 -0.74 3.26
CA ILE A 171 -7.32 -1.13 4.29
C ILE A 171 -7.78 0.10 5.06
N GLY A 172 -6.84 0.95 5.52
CA GLY A 172 -7.18 2.18 6.24
C GLY A 172 -8.03 3.15 5.41
N THR A 173 -7.71 3.31 4.12
CA THR A 173 -8.49 4.13 3.20
C THR A 173 -9.88 3.52 2.96
N ILE A 174 -10.00 2.22 2.69
CA ILE A 174 -11.30 1.54 2.55
C ILE A 174 -12.16 1.70 3.80
N LEU A 175 -11.57 1.53 5.00
CA LEU A 175 -12.29 1.71 6.27
C LEU A 175 -12.70 3.17 6.49
N SER A 176 -11.95 4.13 5.93
CA SER A 176 -12.31 5.55 5.96
C SER A 176 -13.28 5.97 4.87
N LEU A 177 -13.39 5.21 3.78
CA LEU A 177 -14.31 5.49 2.68
C LEU A 177 -15.70 5.07 3.10
N ARG A 178 -16.61 6.05 3.15
CA ARG A 178 -18.02 5.77 3.34
C ARG A 178 -18.64 5.41 2.00
N MET A 179 -19.35 4.28 1.95
CA MET A 179 -19.99 3.81 0.74
C MET A 179 -21.33 4.53 0.53
N PRO A 180 -21.67 4.91 -0.70
CA PRO A 180 -22.98 5.45 -0.99
C PRO A 180 -24.06 4.41 -0.65
N SER A 181 -25.21 4.88 -0.19
CA SER A 181 -26.35 4.02 0.11
C SER A 181 -27.60 4.54 -0.59
N TYR A 182 -28.36 3.61 -1.15
CA TYR A 182 -29.64 3.87 -1.80
C TYR A 182 -30.62 2.77 -1.42
N THR A 183 -31.82 3.15 -0.99
CA THR A 183 -32.92 2.21 -0.75
C THR A 183 -34.26 2.90 -0.95
N THR A 184 -35.23 2.15 -1.45
CA THR A 184 -36.64 2.55 -1.49
C THR A 184 -37.52 1.69 -0.58
N ASN A 185 -36.93 0.73 0.11
CA ASN A 185 -37.68 -0.17 0.97
C ASN A 185 -37.92 0.49 2.34
N ALA A 186 -39.17 0.84 2.60
CA ALA A 186 -39.63 1.51 3.81
C ALA A 186 -39.34 0.74 5.11
N SER A 187 -39.12 -0.58 5.07
CA SER A 187 -38.75 -1.36 6.26
C SER A 187 -37.42 -0.91 6.87
N TYR A 188 -36.56 -0.26 6.09
CA TYR A 188 -35.29 0.29 6.54
C TYR A 188 -35.41 1.73 7.09
N TYR A 189 -36.60 2.33 7.07
CA TYR A 189 -36.83 3.62 7.71
C TYR A 189 -36.55 3.51 9.22
N GLY A 190 -35.71 4.39 9.75
CA GLY A 190 -35.26 4.35 11.15
C GLY A 190 -34.11 3.37 11.43
N GLN A 191 -33.83 2.42 10.53
CA GLN A 191 -32.63 1.56 10.58
C GLN A 191 -31.45 2.21 9.85
N ARG A 192 -31.25 3.50 10.12
CA ARG A 192 -30.20 4.31 9.49
C ARG A 192 -28.87 4.11 10.21
N ASP A 193 -27.78 4.35 9.50
CA ASP A 193 -26.45 4.38 10.14
C ASP A 193 -26.39 5.48 11.22
N GLU A 194 -25.48 5.30 12.18
CA GLU A 194 -25.31 6.20 13.34
C GLU A 194 -25.13 7.67 12.89
N TYR A 195 -24.45 7.89 11.77
CA TYR A 195 -24.18 9.21 11.23
C TYR A 195 -25.40 9.91 10.65
N ALA A 196 -26.25 9.22 9.89
CA ALA A 196 -27.48 9.79 9.37
C ALA A 196 -28.41 10.21 10.52
N ASN A 197 -28.41 9.47 11.64
CA ASN A 197 -29.14 9.87 12.83
C ASN A 197 -28.50 11.10 13.51
N GLU A 198 -27.18 11.18 13.63
CA GLU A 198 -26.48 12.38 14.13
C GLU A 198 -26.72 13.62 13.26
N LEU A 199 -26.69 13.47 11.93
CA LEU A 199 -26.99 14.54 10.98
C LEU A 199 -28.42 15.05 11.18
N LEU A 200 -29.36 14.12 11.38
CA LEU A 200 -30.76 14.49 11.61
C LEU A 200 -30.96 15.25 12.93
N ILE A 201 -30.22 14.85 13.98
CA ILE A 201 -30.25 15.50 15.30
C ILE A 201 -29.60 16.88 15.24
N SER A 202 -28.43 17.00 14.59
CA SER A 202 -27.66 18.25 14.53
C SER A 202 -28.30 19.33 13.65
N LYS A 203 -29.05 18.93 12.62
CA LYS A 203 -29.75 19.84 11.70
C LYS A 203 -31.21 20.13 12.08
N GLU A 204 -31.61 19.74 13.30
CA GLU A 204 -32.91 20.09 13.90
C GLU A 204 -34.14 19.65 13.09
N PHE A 205 -34.09 18.50 12.40
CA PHE A 205 -35.28 17.90 11.76
C PHE A 205 -36.19 17.23 12.79
N THR A 206 -36.59 17.97 13.82
CA THR A 206 -37.29 17.46 15.00
C THR A 206 -38.70 16.96 14.70
N ILE A 207 -39.34 17.48 13.66
CA ILE A 207 -40.65 17.01 13.18
C ILE A 207 -40.57 15.71 12.36
N LEU A 208 -39.38 15.33 11.88
CA LEU A 208 -39.20 14.08 11.15
C LEU A 208 -39.40 12.90 12.12
N PRO A 209 -40.34 11.98 11.87
CA PRO A 209 -40.65 10.94 12.83
C PRO A 209 -39.55 9.90 12.92
N LYS A 210 -39.34 9.34 14.11
CA LYS A 210 -38.30 8.33 14.36
C LYS A 210 -38.61 6.98 13.71
N SER A 211 -39.88 6.65 13.54
CA SER A 211 -40.38 5.40 12.93
C SER A 211 -41.68 5.64 12.16
N ILE A 212 -42.02 4.74 11.26
CA ILE A 212 -43.32 4.74 10.57
C ILE A 212 -44.40 4.34 11.60
N PRO A 213 -45.52 5.07 11.72
CA PRO A 213 -46.64 4.69 12.60
C PRO A 213 -47.25 3.34 12.21
N GLU A 214 -47.71 2.54 13.19
CA GLU A 214 -48.21 1.17 12.96
C GLU A 214 -49.38 1.06 11.97
N ASN A 215 -50.27 2.08 11.93
CA ASN A 215 -51.48 2.09 11.09
C ASN A 215 -51.28 2.80 9.74
N SER A 216 -50.04 2.95 9.29
CA SER A 216 -49.72 3.63 8.03
C SER A 216 -49.95 2.73 6.81
N LYS A 217 -50.47 3.30 5.73
CA LYS A 217 -50.62 2.65 4.41
C LYS A 217 -49.87 3.40 3.32
N ASP A 218 -49.75 2.76 2.15
CA ASP A 218 -49.17 3.33 0.94
C ASP A 218 -47.85 4.07 1.18
N VAL A 219 -46.95 3.39 1.92
CA VAL A 219 -45.70 3.99 2.39
C VAL A 219 -44.72 4.11 1.24
N ASP A 220 -44.38 5.33 0.87
CA ASP A 220 -43.35 5.62 -0.11
C ASP A 220 -42.10 6.12 0.59
N TYR A 221 -40.97 5.43 0.37
CA TYR A 221 -39.68 5.76 0.95
C TYR A 221 -38.61 5.85 -0.13
N VAL A 222 -37.77 6.87 -0.04
CA VAL A 222 -36.54 7.00 -0.81
C VAL A 222 -35.46 7.53 0.13
N TYR A 223 -34.36 6.82 0.21
CA TYR A 223 -33.15 7.28 0.88
C TYR A 223 -31.98 7.13 -0.05
N LYS A 224 -31.23 8.21 -0.22
CA LYS A 224 -30.02 8.28 -1.03
C LYS A 224 -28.99 9.11 -0.30
N TYR A 225 -27.81 8.55 -0.15
CA TYR A 225 -26.66 9.20 0.44
C TYR A 225 -25.43 8.87 -0.42
N GLU A 226 -24.76 9.88 -0.97
CA GLU A 226 -23.59 9.73 -1.84
C GLU A 226 -22.34 10.35 -1.18
N THR A 227 -21.20 9.64 -1.23
CA THR A 227 -19.98 10.06 -0.49
C THR A 227 -18.65 9.97 -1.22
N ILE A 228 -18.56 9.85 -2.56
CA ILE A 228 -17.22 9.90 -3.17
C ILE A 228 -17.19 10.74 -4.47
N PHE A 229 -16.37 11.81 -4.41
CA PHE A 229 -15.86 12.71 -5.47
C PHE A 229 -16.62 13.99 -5.88
N ASP A 230 -17.79 14.33 -5.33
CA ASP A 230 -18.23 15.73 -5.14
C ASP A 230 -19.62 15.77 -4.49
N ASP A 231 -19.90 16.87 -3.79
CA ASP A 231 -21.16 17.28 -3.14
C ASP A 231 -21.90 16.17 -2.39
N THR A 232 -21.60 16.01 -1.10
CA THR A 232 -22.42 15.20 -0.19
C THR A 232 -23.81 15.80 -0.09
N TYR A 233 -24.83 15.13 -0.64
CA TYR A 233 -26.23 15.48 -0.38
C TYR A 233 -26.98 14.26 0.16
N LEU A 234 -27.74 14.49 1.22
CA LEU A 234 -28.71 13.53 1.74
C LEU A 234 -30.05 13.81 1.04
N THR A 235 -30.55 12.83 0.28
CA THR A 235 -31.96 12.85 -0.15
C THR A 235 -32.72 11.84 0.68
N LEU A 236 -33.68 12.31 1.47
CA LEU A 236 -34.60 11.47 2.22
C LEU A 236 -36.02 11.92 1.88
N SER A 237 -36.85 11.02 1.39
CA SER A 237 -38.28 11.25 1.20
C SER A 237 -39.05 10.12 1.84
N ILE A 238 -39.98 10.44 2.74
CA ILE A 238 -40.87 9.46 3.35
C ILE A 238 -42.30 10.02 3.35
N SER A 239 -43.26 9.22 2.93
CA SER A 239 -44.68 9.58 3.00
C SER A 239 -45.54 8.34 3.24
N TRP A 240 -46.73 8.54 3.80
CA TRP A 240 -47.72 7.48 4.00
C TRP A 240 -49.13 8.07 4.14
N THR A 241 -50.13 7.21 3.97
CA THR A 241 -51.55 7.51 4.16
C THR A 241 -52.04 6.96 5.50
N TYR A 242 -53.07 7.59 6.07
CA TYR A 242 -53.77 7.10 7.26
C TYR A 242 -55.18 6.64 6.90
N ASP A 243 -55.56 5.45 7.35
CA ASP A 243 -56.97 5.02 7.34
C ASP A 243 -57.79 5.77 8.39
N ASN A 244 -57.20 5.97 9.57
CA ASN A 244 -57.85 6.56 10.73
C ASN A 244 -57.77 8.08 10.68
N ASP A 245 -58.94 8.73 10.61
CA ASP A 245 -59.06 10.18 10.62
C ASP A 245 -58.43 10.80 11.87
N THR A 246 -58.53 10.15 13.02
CA THR A 246 -58.03 10.69 14.30
C THR A 246 -56.51 10.81 14.30
N GLU A 247 -55.81 9.80 13.75
CA GLU A 247 -54.35 9.80 13.67
C GLU A 247 -53.85 10.78 12.62
N TYR A 248 -54.57 10.90 11.49
CA TYR A 248 -54.32 11.92 10.49
C TYR A 248 -54.46 13.34 11.07
N GLN A 249 -55.57 13.65 11.75
CA GLN A 249 -55.79 14.96 12.35
C GLN A 249 -54.73 15.29 13.40
N LYS A 250 -54.25 14.29 14.16
CA LYS A 250 -53.14 14.48 15.10
C LYS A 250 -51.85 14.85 14.38
N ALA A 251 -51.44 14.06 13.37
CA ALA A 251 -50.23 14.34 12.60
C ALA A 251 -50.30 15.71 11.90
N LYS A 252 -51.48 16.06 11.37
CA LYS A 252 -51.77 17.36 10.77
C LYS A 252 -51.63 18.50 11.78
N SER A 253 -52.20 18.36 12.98
CA SER A 253 -52.07 19.35 14.05
C SER A 253 -50.62 19.53 14.47
N ASP A 254 -49.85 18.43 14.60
CA ASP A 254 -48.43 18.47 14.95
C ASP A 254 -47.64 19.27 13.88
N MET A 255 -47.91 19.03 12.59
CA MET A 255 -47.31 19.78 11.47
C MET A 255 -47.68 21.26 11.45
N GLN A 256 -48.94 21.59 11.70
CA GLN A 256 -49.42 22.98 11.72
C GLN A 256 -48.87 23.79 12.90
N SER A 257 -48.59 23.12 14.01
CA SER A 257 -48.03 23.74 15.22
C SER A 257 -46.51 23.87 15.23
N TYR A 258 -45.83 23.35 14.20
CA TYR A 258 -44.38 23.34 14.15
C TYR A 258 -43.82 24.70 13.75
N GLU A 259 -43.03 25.29 14.63
CA GLU A 259 -42.29 26.52 14.36
C GLU A 259 -40.86 26.15 13.91
N PRO A 260 -40.49 26.40 12.64
CA PRO A 260 -39.14 26.13 12.16
C PRO A 260 -38.13 27.09 12.79
N VAL A 261 -36.87 26.62 12.92
CA VAL A 261 -35.82 27.34 13.67
C VAL A 261 -35.23 28.54 12.89
N ASN A 262 -35.55 28.70 11.60
CA ASN A 262 -34.99 29.73 10.73
C ASN A 262 -36.08 30.53 9.97
N ASP A 263 -35.83 31.81 9.73
CA ASP A 263 -36.78 32.80 9.16
C ASP A 263 -37.05 32.64 7.64
N GLN A 264 -36.35 31.72 6.96
CA GLN A 264 -36.52 31.46 5.52
C GLN A 264 -37.53 30.35 5.27
N VAL A 265 -38.80 30.66 5.50
CA VAL A 265 -39.93 29.75 5.28
C VAL A 265 -40.65 30.14 3.99
N ALA A 266 -40.75 29.19 3.05
CA ALA A 266 -41.64 29.31 1.91
C ALA A 266 -42.87 28.42 2.15
N GLU A 267 -44.04 29.05 2.20
CA GLU A 267 -45.33 28.35 2.28
C GLU A 267 -45.93 28.23 0.87
N GLU A 268 -46.07 27.00 0.37
CA GLU A 268 -46.78 26.70 -0.86
C GLU A 268 -47.94 25.75 -0.54
N GLY A 269 -49.13 26.32 -0.34
CA GLY A 269 -50.32 25.55 0.04
C GLY A 269 -50.17 24.92 1.43
N TYR A 270 -50.29 23.59 1.53
CA TYR A 270 -50.17 22.83 2.78
C TYR A 270 -48.77 22.25 3.02
N HIS A 271 -47.77 22.72 2.26
CA HIS A 271 -46.38 22.33 2.43
C HIS A 271 -45.55 23.50 2.94
N MET A 272 -44.82 23.25 4.02
CA MET A 272 -43.80 24.16 4.53
C MET A 272 -42.43 23.69 4.07
N THR A 273 -41.64 24.62 3.52
CA THR A 273 -40.24 24.38 3.15
C THR A 273 -39.36 25.38 3.88
N TYR A 274 -38.34 24.90 4.60
CA TYR A 274 -37.32 25.77 5.19
C TYR A 274 -35.91 25.33 4.84
N ALA A 275 -35.02 26.33 4.73
CA ALA A 275 -33.60 26.11 4.47
C ALA A 275 -32.90 25.58 5.73
N VAL A 276 -32.02 24.58 5.54
CA VAL A 276 -31.37 23.89 6.65
C VAL A 276 -29.99 24.49 6.95
N GLY A 277 -29.84 25.05 8.15
CA GLY A 277 -28.60 25.65 8.65
C GLY A 277 -28.52 27.18 8.48
N ASN A 278 -27.43 27.76 8.99
CA ASN A 278 -27.27 29.21 9.18
C ASN A 278 -26.40 29.90 8.09
N SER A 279 -26.14 29.24 6.96
CA SER A 279 -25.14 29.68 5.98
C SER A 279 -25.77 29.99 4.62
N LYS A 280 -25.30 31.09 4.00
CA LYS A 280 -25.64 31.54 2.63
C LYS A 280 -25.18 30.56 1.52
N ASP A 281 -24.52 29.45 1.86
CA ASP A 281 -23.94 28.47 0.94
C ASP A 281 -24.65 27.09 0.98
N ASN A 282 -25.70 26.90 1.79
CA ASN A 282 -26.42 25.61 1.88
C ASN A 282 -27.69 25.63 1.01
N ASN A 283 -27.71 24.80 -0.02
CA ASN A 283 -28.89 24.55 -0.88
C ASN A 283 -29.76 23.38 -0.37
N GLU A 284 -29.58 22.95 0.88
CA GLU A 284 -30.40 21.90 1.47
C GLU A 284 -31.71 22.46 2.04
N TYR A 285 -32.82 21.85 1.62
CA TYR A 285 -34.17 22.20 2.04
C TYR A 285 -34.83 21.01 2.73
N PHE A 286 -35.62 21.32 3.75
CA PHE A 286 -36.55 20.39 4.32
C PHE A 286 -37.97 20.84 4.10
N ARG A 287 -38.74 19.96 3.47
CA ARG A 287 -40.13 20.13 3.15
C ARG A 287 -40.96 19.10 3.90
N PHE A 288 -42.01 19.53 4.54
CA PHE A 288 -43.03 18.64 5.09
C PHE A 288 -44.42 19.19 4.84
N GLY A 289 -45.42 18.34 4.89
CA GLY A 289 -46.81 18.75 4.71
C GLY A 289 -47.76 17.57 4.60
N TYR A 290 -49.02 17.89 4.29
CA TYR A 290 -50.11 16.93 4.25
C TYR A 290 -51.05 17.20 3.07
N ASP A 291 -51.78 16.17 2.68
CA ASP A 291 -52.83 16.20 1.66
C ASP A 291 -54.13 15.69 2.29
N ASP A 292 -55.15 16.54 2.33
CA ASP A 292 -56.47 16.26 2.92
C ASP A 292 -57.32 15.31 2.06
N GLU A 293 -57.12 15.26 0.74
CA GLU A 293 -57.92 14.44 -0.16
C GLU A 293 -57.62 12.95 0.03
N ILE A 294 -56.33 12.63 0.16
CA ILE A 294 -55.82 11.26 0.31
C ILE A 294 -55.30 10.94 1.72
N LYS A 295 -55.46 11.88 2.67
CA LYS A 295 -54.98 11.76 4.06
C LYS A 295 -53.51 11.36 4.15
N ARG A 296 -52.68 11.94 3.28
CA ARG A 296 -51.25 11.64 3.17
C ARG A 296 -50.42 12.66 3.93
N VAL A 297 -49.36 12.20 4.59
CA VAL A 297 -48.31 13.06 5.16
C VAL A 297 -47.00 12.81 4.44
N THR A 298 -46.20 13.86 4.27
CA THR A 298 -44.93 13.81 3.51
C THR A 298 -43.83 14.56 4.24
N TYR A 299 -42.62 14.00 4.22
CA TYR A 299 -41.40 14.61 4.72
C TYR A 299 -40.27 14.38 3.70
N GLN A 300 -39.56 15.45 3.35
CA GLN A 300 -38.56 15.43 2.30
C GLN A 300 -37.36 16.32 2.68
N ILE A 301 -36.15 15.74 2.67
CA ILE A 301 -34.86 16.42 2.70
C ILE A 301 -34.28 16.31 1.30
N TYR A 302 -33.94 17.43 0.68
CA TYR A 302 -33.32 17.46 -0.64
C TYR A 302 -32.39 18.66 -0.80
N ASP A 303 -31.49 18.57 -1.78
CA ASP A 303 -30.57 19.63 -2.16
C ASP A 303 -31.02 20.23 -3.51
N GLN A 304 -31.19 21.54 -3.58
CA GLN A 304 -31.58 22.26 -4.79
C GLN A 304 -30.32 22.74 -5.52
N LYS A 305 -29.76 21.91 -6.39
CA LYS A 305 -28.67 22.33 -7.30
C LYS A 305 -29.11 23.40 -8.29
#